data_AF-A0A151SMX5-F1
#
_entry.id   AF-A0A151SMX5-F1
#
_cell.length_a   1.000
_cell.length_b   1.000
_cell.length_c   1.000
_cell.angle_alpha   90.00
_cell.angle_beta   90.00
_cell.angle_gamma   90.00
#
_symmetry.space_group_name_H-M   'P 1'
#
loop_
_entity.id
_entity.type
_entity.pdbx_description
1 polymer ?
#
loop_
_entity_poly.entity_id
_entity_poly.type
_entity_poly.pdbx_seq_one_letter_code
_entity_poly.pdbx_strand_id
1 'polypeptide(L)'
;MDAFFAWDVHMKSPVPAILADTSLLYVWGITHFYASSHMGTLPDPLRSFSKIPVCRLYASEWKEEMEQWSIEHFTWVFPWFRPSNVLMRCGSYPSLPLMGLRGCVAYSPRLAMRQLMRTQIAPTKEELGGLCFFFDSEHQRDMHAVIRAWERPIYEGDRELGKPRVSVSTDYEIWRSKRGVSQPSTSCTTAITRRLMQEQVDALTKKLEIMGAQMRVLEEKNEESSLVIDGLQRQCKKKDHEIERLKDECANLNEEATRASKLPKVEPSSQLRDINAKIARLEAEHARQAQLIKDMQEDLLLTRSDAQQWREVAQQQTASLSDFRKKEREGLALMAKLQVEKDRAEDELNELQAMINYHIQKAKDAQKISDDMSQVVHTQVKAMARHVEEAEDEWRRNMNPPVGFYRLFSFCKKLLQSIV
;
A
#
# COMPACT_ATOMS: atom_id res chain seq x y z
N MET A 1 7.85 -2.21 19.91
CA MET A 1 8.99 -1.31 20.21
C MET A 1 9.12 -0.36 19.05
N ASP A 2 9.09 0.94 19.33
CA ASP A 2 9.37 1.98 18.35
C ASP A 2 10.78 1.77 17.75
N ALA A 3 10.93 1.92 16.44
CA ALA A 3 12.21 1.86 15.74
C ALA A 3 13.25 2.81 16.37
N PHE A 4 12.78 3.95 16.87
CA PHE A 4 13.60 4.92 17.59
C PHE A 4 14.07 4.40 18.96
N PHE A 5 13.28 3.56 19.65
CA PHE A 5 13.66 2.94 20.93
C PHE A 5 14.76 1.88 20.75
N ALA A 6 14.74 1.13 19.64
CA ALA A 6 15.78 0.15 19.33
C ALA A 6 17.13 0.80 18.96
N TRP A 7 17.11 2.01 18.37
CA TRP A 7 18.31 2.82 18.11
C TRP A 7 18.91 3.37 19.40
N ASP A 8 18.09 3.96 20.26
CA ASP A 8 18.53 4.67 21.48
C ASP A 8 19.16 3.74 22.53
N VAL A 9 18.72 2.47 22.61
CA VAL A 9 19.21 1.52 23.62
C VAL A 9 20.35 0.63 23.11
N HIS A 10 20.48 0.42 21.78
CA HIS A 10 21.35 -0.65 21.26
C HIS A 10 22.28 -0.28 20.09
N MET A 11 22.26 0.95 19.55
CA MET A 11 23.07 1.33 18.38
C MET A 11 23.01 0.34 17.19
N LYS A 12 21.81 -0.24 16.95
CA LYS A 12 21.57 -1.22 15.88
C LYS A 12 21.00 -0.53 14.64
N SER A 13 21.40 -0.97 13.43
CA SER A 13 20.95 -0.40 12.14
C SER A 13 19.42 -0.16 12.09
N PRO A 14 18.94 1.07 11.80
CA PRO A 14 17.51 1.40 11.72
C PRO A 14 16.91 1.08 10.35
N VAL A 15 17.74 0.78 9.35
CA VAL A 15 17.35 0.45 7.96
C VAL A 15 16.25 -0.62 7.85
N PRO A 16 16.23 -1.68 8.68
CA PRO A 16 15.18 -2.68 8.62
C PRO A 16 13.81 -2.11 9.02
N ALA A 17 13.71 -1.38 10.13
CA ALA A 17 12.41 -0.86 10.60
C ALA A 17 11.81 0.23 9.67
N ILE A 18 12.66 0.89 8.90
CA ILE A 18 12.30 2.01 8.02
C ILE A 18 11.36 1.61 6.87
N LEU A 19 11.39 0.36 6.43
CA LEU A 19 10.66 -0.09 5.23
C LEU A 19 9.25 -0.64 5.51
N ALA A 20 8.84 -0.72 6.78
CA ALA A 20 7.54 -1.25 7.19
C ALA A 20 6.52 -0.17 7.59
N ASP A 21 6.95 1.10 7.68
CA ASP A 21 6.10 2.23 8.07
C ASP A 21 6.26 3.40 7.08
N THR A 22 5.14 3.89 6.55
CA THR A 22 5.07 5.07 5.67
C THR A 22 5.74 6.31 6.24
N SER A 23 5.67 6.53 7.55
CA SER A 23 6.31 7.67 8.22
C SER A 23 7.82 7.53 8.27
N LEU A 24 8.33 6.31 8.47
CA LEU A 24 9.77 6.05 8.44
C LEU A 24 10.32 6.03 7.02
N LEU A 25 9.55 5.55 6.04
CA LEU A 25 9.90 5.65 4.62
C LEU A 25 10.00 7.11 4.17
N TYR A 26 9.10 7.97 4.66
CA TYR A 26 9.18 9.41 4.43
C TYR A 26 10.45 10.00 5.04
N VAL A 27 10.76 9.73 6.31
CA VAL A 27 12.01 10.18 6.95
C VAL A 27 13.24 9.67 6.18
N TRP A 28 13.22 8.42 5.74
CA TRP A 28 14.28 7.83 4.92
C TRP A 28 14.44 8.55 3.58
N GLY A 29 13.35 8.82 2.86
CA GLY A 29 13.37 9.54 1.60
C GLY A 29 13.93 10.95 1.78
N ILE A 30 13.42 11.69 2.77
CA ILE A 30 13.92 13.04 3.08
C ILE A 30 15.42 13.04 3.38
N THR A 31 15.88 12.09 4.20
CA THR A 31 17.30 12.00 4.58
C THR A 31 18.22 11.54 3.45
N HIS A 32 17.78 10.66 2.55
CA HIS A 32 18.63 10.18 1.45
C HIS A 32 18.61 11.08 0.22
N PHE A 33 17.51 11.79 -0.02
CA PHE A 33 17.34 12.63 -1.22
C PHE A 33 17.73 14.09 -0.95
N TYR A 34 17.41 14.64 0.22
CA TYR A 34 17.57 16.09 0.49
C TYR A 34 18.65 16.42 1.52
N ALA A 35 19.08 15.47 2.35
CA ALA A 35 20.17 15.73 3.32
C ALA A 35 21.57 15.62 2.71
N SER A 36 21.72 15.06 1.51
CA SER A 36 23.00 14.89 0.81
C SER A 36 23.73 16.21 0.55
N SER A 37 22.99 17.30 0.32
CA SER A 37 23.49 18.66 0.14
C SER A 37 23.79 19.39 1.47
N HIS A 38 23.38 18.82 2.61
CA HIS A 38 23.55 19.37 3.96
C HIS A 38 24.59 18.57 4.79
N MET A 39 25.38 17.75 4.12
CA MET A 39 26.43 16.91 4.70
C MET A 39 27.55 17.76 5.30
N GLY A 40 27.51 17.97 6.62
CA GLY A 40 28.50 18.74 7.39
C GLY A 40 27.88 19.73 8.39
N THR A 41 26.70 20.27 8.09
CA THR A 41 25.95 21.18 8.98
C THR A 41 24.96 20.45 9.90
N LEU A 42 24.50 19.25 9.50
CA LEU A 42 23.63 18.39 10.31
C LEU A 42 24.36 17.07 10.65
N PRO A 43 25.02 16.98 11.81
CA PRO A 43 25.79 15.78 12.19
C PRO A 43 24.92 14.54 12.45
N ASP A 44 23.61 14.72 12.69
CA ASP A 44 22.63 13.63 12.80
C ASP A 44 21.33 14.00 12.05
N PRO A 45 21.20 13.64 10.76
CA PRO A 45 20.02 13.97 9.96
C PRO A 45 18.77 13.16 10.29
N LEU A 46 18.88 12.03 10.98
CA LEU A 46 17.70 11.31 11.48
C LEU A 46 17.07 12.08 12.64
N ARG A 47 17.87 12.62 13.56
CA ARG A 47 17.37 13.49 14.64
C ARG A 47 17.04 14.91 14.18
N SER A 48 17.68 15.37 13.11
CA SER A 48 17.50 16.72 12.57
C SER A 48 16.61 16.77 11.34
N PHE A 49 15.84 15.71 11.05
CA PHE A 49 15.08 15.60 9.80
C PHE A 49 14.08 16.75 9.62
N SER A 50 13.51 17.26 10.72
CA SER A 50 12.59 18.39 10.73
C SER A 50 13.23 19.73 10.32
N LYS A 51 14.57 19.79 10.32
CA LYS A 51 15.36 20.96 9.91
C LYS A 51 15.80 20.88 8.46
N ILE A 52 15.56 19.76 7.77
CA ILE A 52 15.88 19.63 6.34
C ILE A 52 14.81 20.41 5.56
N PRO A 53 15.20 21.42 4.76
CA PRO A 53 14.25 22.23 4.02
C PRO A 53 13.68 21.41 2.85
N VAL A 54 12.44 20.94 2.99
CA VAL A 54 11.73 20.21 1.93
C VAL A 54 10.36 20.82 1.70
N CYS A 55 10.02 21.09 0.45
CA CYS A 55 8.67 21.50 0.06
C CYS A 55 7.70 20.35 0.32
N ARG A 56 6.51 20.65 0.84
CA ARG A 56 5.44 19.65 0.91
C ARG A 56 4.92 19.40 -0.50
N LEU A 57 5.17 18.21 -1.02
CA LEU A 57 4.73 17.79 -2.34
C LEU A 57 3.54 16.84 -2.24
N TYR A 58 2.59 17.00 -3.16
CA TYR A 58 1.53 16.04 -3.44
C TYR A 58 2.09 14.80 -4.13
N ALA A 59 1.34 13.69 -4.10
CA ALA A 59 1.78 12.42 -4.67
C ALA A 59 2.11 12.51 -6.18
N SER A 60 1.40 13.35 -6.94
CA SER A 60 1.67 13.60 -8.36
C SER A 60 3.00 14.32 -8.58
N GLU A 61 3.32 15.29 -7.72
CA GLU A 61 4.57 16.05 -7.79
C GLU A 61 5.76 15.18 -7.39
N TRP A 62 5.61 14.35 -6.34
CA TRP A 62 6.60 13.33 -5.98
C TRP A 62 6.90 12.38 -7.13
N LYS A 63 5.86 11.93 -7.84
CA LYS A 63 6.02 11.03 -8.98
C LYS A 63 6.82 11.71 -10.09
N GLU A 64 6.45 12.93 -10.46
CA GLU A 64 7.12 13.70 -11.51
C GLU A 64 8.59 13.97 -11.18
N GLU A 65 8.90 14.30 -9.91
CA GLU A 65 10.27 14.53 -9.45
C GLU A 65 11.09 13.23 -9.45
N MET A 66 10.54 12.13 -8.93
CA MET A 66 11.23 10.84 -8.89
C MET A 66 11.49 10.24 -10.27
N GLU A 67 10.63 10.50 -11.25
CA GLU A 67 10.82 10.05 -12.64
C GLU A 67 12.03 10.69 -13.31
N GLN A 68 12.46 11.87 -12.85
CA GLN A 68 13.62 12.60 -13.39
C GLN A 68 14.95 12.18 -12.73
N TRP A 69 14.92 11.39 -11.66
CA TRP A 69 16.12 11.05 -10.90
C TRP A 69 16.98 9.97 -11.56
N SER A 70 18.26 10.28 -11.74
CA SER A 70 19.33 9.34 -12.10
C SER A 70 20.07 8.82 -10.86
N ILE A 71 20.93 7.81 -11.01
CA ILE A 71 21.72 7.22 -9.91
C ILE A 71 22.56 8.24 -9.13
N GLU A 72 22.90 9.38 -9.75
CA GLU A 72 23.71 10.47 -9.21
C GLU A 72 22.95 11.31 -8.17
N HIS A 73 21.62 11.29 -8.21
CA HIS A 73 20.76 11.96 -7.24
C HIS A 73 20.71 11.20 -5.90
N PHE A 74 21.22 9.96 -5.86
CA PHE A 74 21.11 9.08 -4.71
C PHE A 74 22.43 9.01 -3.95
N THR A 75 22.40 9.50 -2.71
CA THR A 75 23.46 9.20 -1.75
C THR A 75 23.17 7.85 -1.10
N TRP A 76 23.80 6.80 -1.63
CA TRP A 76 23.60 5.44 -1.13
C TRP A 76 24.07 5.27 0.30
N VAL A 77 25.16 5.93 0.68
CA VAL A 77 25.82 5.76 1.98
C VAL A 77 25.79 7.06 2.76
N PHE A 78 25.41 6.97 4.03
CA PHE A 78 25.62 8.07 4.96
C PHE A 78 27.10 8.14 5.40
N PRO A 79 27.79 9.28 5.24
CA PRO A 79 29.18 9.45 5.66
C PRO A 79 29.44 9.18 7.15
N TRP A 80 28.44 9.41 8.02
CA TRP A 80 28.51 9.12 9.46
C TRP A 80 28.14 7.68 9.84
N PHE A 81 27.52 6.91 8.94
CA PHE A 81 27.09 5.54 9.23
C PHE A 81 28.10 4.55 8.67
N ARG A 82 29.02 4.09 9.54
CA ARG A 82 30.01 3.05 9.21
C ARG A 82 29.76 1.80 10.05
N PRO A 83 28.79 0.96 9.68
CA PRO A 83 28.49 -0.23 10.46
C PRO A 83 29.63 -1.25 10.33
N SER A 84 30.29 -1.57 11.45
CA SER A 84 31.25 -2.68 11.53
C SER A 84 30.57 -4.03 11.34
N ASN A 85 29.32 -4.14 11.81
CA ASN A 85 28.50 -5.33 11.73
C ASN A 85 27.11 -4.98 11.20
N VAL A 86 26.59 -5.79 10.29
CA VAL A 86 25.27 -5.63 9.69
C VAL A 86 24.33 -6.66 10.30
N LEU A 87 23.17 -6.21 10.79
CA LEU A 87 22.10 -7.11 11.21
C LEU A 87 21.53 -7.80 9.96
N MET A 88 21.73 -9.11 9.83
CA MET A 88 21.35 -9.85 8.62
C MET A 88 20.07 -10.64 8.79
N ARG A 89 19.89 -11.28 9.95
CA ARG A 89 18.75 -12.16 10.23
C ARG A 89 18.48 -12.31 11.73
N CYS A 90 17.33 -12.89 12.10
CA CYS A 90 16.93 -13.10 13.49
C CYS A 90 16.51 -14.55 13.76
N GLY A 91 17.10 -15.17 14.78
CA GLY A 91 16.77 -16.54 15.18
C GLY A 91 16.92 -17.55 14.03
N SER A 92 15.85 -18.28 13.74
CA SER A 92 15.79 -19.25 12.63
C SER A 92 15.32 -18.65 11.31
N TYR A 93 14.92 -17.38 11.28
CA TYR A 93 14.48 -16.74 10.04
C TYR A 93 15.68 -16.41 9.15
N PRO A 94 15.61 -16.63 7.82
CA PRO A 94 16.69 -16.29 6.90
C PRO A 94 16.83 -14.77 6.67
N SER A 95 15.80 -13.98 7.01
CA SER A 95 15.73 -12.53 6.87
C SER A 95 15.22 -11.89 8.17
N LEU A 96 15.09 -10.56 8.20
CA LEU A 96 14.62 -9.83 9.37
C LEU A 96 13.08 -9.77 9.40
N PRO A 97 12.42 -10.32 10.42
CA PRO A 97 10.98 -10.21 10.57
C PRO A 97 10.64 -8.84 11.18
N LEU A 98 10.22 -7.88 10.36
CA LEU A 98 9.87 -6.54 10.81
C LEU A 98 8.44 -6.52 11.31
N MET A 99 8.24 -6.13 12.56
CA MET A 99 6.89 -5.89 13.10
C MET A 99 6.54 -4.41 12.91
N GLY A 100 5.55 -4.14 12.07
CA GLY A 100 4.91 -2.84 11.94
C GLY A 100 3.70 -2.71 12.88
N LEU A 101 2.90 -1.65 12.70
CA LEU A 101 1.71 -1.41 13.51
C LEU A 101 0.56 -2.39 13.23
N ARG A 102 0.52 -2.97 12.03
CA ARG A 102 -0.61 -3.80 11.55
C ARG A 102 -0.24 -5.25 11.27
N GLY A 103 1.04 -5.61 11.34
CA GLY A 103 1.49 -6.93 10.93
C GLY A 103 2.99 -7.06 10.91
N CYS A 104 3.46 -8.16 10.34
CA CYS A 104 4.87 -8.45 10.18
C CYS A 104 5.22 -8.69 8.71
N VAL A 105 6.41 -8.24 8.29
CA VAL A 105 6.95 -8.48 6.95
C VAL A 105 8.43 -8.86 7.03
N ALA A 106 8.84 -9.83 6.21
CA ALA A 106 10.25 -10.15 6.02
C ALA A 106 10.97 -9.04 5.23
N TYR A 107 12.09 -8.58 5.76
CA TYR A 107 13.04 -7.73 5.08
C TYR A 107 14.39 -8.40 4.98
N SER A 108 14.92 -8.51 3.75
CA SER A 108 16.28 -8.96 3.52
C SER A 108 17.22 -7.76 3.41
N PRO A 109 18.16 -7.58 4.36
CA PRO A 109 19.21 -6.56 4.25
C PRO A 109 20.04 -6.70 2.98
N ARG A 110 20.13 -7.91 2.41
CA ARG A 110 20.81 -8.14 1.13
C ARG A 110 20.22 -7.33 -0.02
N LEU A 111 18.98 -6.84 0.08
CA LEU A 111 18.39 -5.95 -0.93
C LEU A 111 18.98 -4.54 -0.92
N ALA A 112 19.63 -4.11 0.17
CA ALA A 112 20.09 -2.74 0.37
C ALA A 112 21.54 -2.65 0.87
N MET A 113 22.39 -3.63 0.57
CA MET A 113 23.78 -3.68 1.07
C MET A 113 24.61 -2.43 0.74
N ARG A 114 24.32 -1.76 -0.38
CA ARG A 114 24.98 -0.47 -0.72
C ARG A 114 24.77 0.59 0.35
N GLN A 115 23.61 0.61 0.99
CA GLN A 115 23.30 1.53 2.09
C GLN A 115 24.10 1.25 3.35
N LEU A 116 24.60 0.02 3.46
CA LEU A 116 25.35 -0.48 4.60
C LEU A 116 26.86 -0.46 4.34
N MET A 117 27.30 0.24 3.28
CA MET A 117 28.69 0.30 2.82
C MET A 117 29.26 -1.06 2.38
N ARG A 118 28.42 -1.98 1.91
CA ARG A 118 28.84 -3.32 1.48
C ARG A 118 28.58 -3.55 0.00
N THR A 119 29.24 -4.57 -0.53
CA THR A 119 29.02 -5.01 -1.90
C THR A 119 27.59 -5.54 -2.05
N GLN A 120 26.88 -5.04 -3.06
CA GLN A 120 25.56 -5.50 -3.42
C GLN A 120 25.64 -6.88 -4.05
N ILE A 121 25.05 -7.86 -3.38
CA ILE A 121 24.99 -9.25 -3.85
C ILE A 121 23.54 -9.69 -4.05
N ALA A 122 23.37 -10.70 -4.90
CA ALA A 122 22.06 -11.31 -5.11
C ALA A 122 21.57 -11.95 -3.79
N PRO A 123 20.35 -11.62 -3.32
CA PRO A 123 19.76 -12.29 -2.17
C PRO A 123 19.41 -13.74 -2.53
N THR A 124 19.48 -14.64 -1.55
CA THR A 124 19.05 -16.03 -1.75
C THR A 124 17.53 -16.13 -1.83
N LYS A 125 17.03 -17.25 -2.36
CA LYS A 125 15.58 -17.49 -2.46
C LYS A 125 14.92 -17.52 -1.09
N GLU A 126 15.60 -18.04 -0.08
CA GLU A 126 15.14 -18.14 1.30
C GLU A 126 15.05 -16.76 1.95
N GLU A 127 16.05 -15.90 1.72
CA GLU A 127 16.07 -14.52 2.22
C GLU A 127 14.95 -13.66 1.58
N LEU A 128 14.52 -14.02 0.37
CA LEU A 128 13.38 -13.42 -0.32
C LEU A 128 12.02 -14.02 0.11
N GLY A 129 12.01 -15.13 0.85
CA GLY A 129 10.80 -15.69 1.45
C GLY A 129 10.22 -14.72 2.49
N GLY A 130 8.91 -14.48 2.57
CA GLY A 130 7.82 -15.46 2.73
C GLY A 130 7.09 -15.23 4.06
N LEU A 131 7.71 -14.54 5.02
CA LEU A 131 7.02 -14.10 6.23
C LEU A 131 6.25 -12.81 5.95
N CYS A 132 4.93 -12.88 5.97
CA CYS A 132 4.08 -11.71 5.83
C CYS A 132 2.68 -12.00 6.38
N PHE A 133 2.27 -11.34 7.46
CA PHE A 133 0.97 -11.57 8.09
C PHE A 133 0.46 -10.33 8.81
N PHE A 134 -0.85 -10.29 9.05
CA PHE A 134 -1.52 -9.25 9.82
C PHE A 134 -1.67 -9.64 11.27
N PHE A 135 -1.74 -8.66 12.17
CA PHE A 135 -2.11 -8.93 13.55
C PHE A 135 -3.60 -9.27 13.63
N ASP A 136 -3.89 -10.55 13.75
CA ASP A 136 -5.21 -11.08 14.03
C ASP A 136 -5.11 -12.30 14.97
N SER A 137 -6.26 -12.86 15.34
CA SER A 137 -6.33 -14.00 16.26
C SER A 137 -5.65 -15.27 15.73
N GLU A 138 -5.53 -15.40 14.40
CA GLU A 138 -4.97 -16.60 13.78
C GLU A 138 -3.43 -16.61 13.85
N HIS A 139 -2.81 -15.43 13.77
CA HIS A 139 -1.35 -15.27 13.72
C HIS A 139 -0.70 -14.92 15.07
N GLN A 140 -1.40 -15.12 16.19
CA GLN A 140 -0.82 -14.89 17.53
C GLN A 140 0.42 -15.74 17.78
N ARG A 141 0.47 -16.97 17.28
CA ARG A 141 1.65 -17.86 17.42
C ARG A 141 2.83 -17.35 16.61
N ASP A 142 2.59 -16.85 15.40
CA ASP A 142 3.63 -16.26 14.54
C ASP A 142 4.20 -14.99 15.16
N MET A 143 3.35 -14.14 15.75
CA MET A 143 3.81 -12.97 16.50
C MET A 143 4.78 -13.35 17.63
N HIS A 144 4.43 -14.33 18.47
CA HIS A 144 5.31 -14.79 19.54
C HIS A 144 6.61 -15.43 19.00
N ALA A 145 6.55 -16.13 17.87
CA ALA A 145 7.73 -16.69 17.23
C ALA A 145 8.68 -15.59 16.71
N VAL A 146 8.13 -14.54 16.12
CA VAL A 146 8.88 -13.36 15.68
C VAL A 146 9.53 -12.66 16.87
N ILE A 147 8.79 -12.43 17.96
CA ILE A 147 9.33 -11.82 19.19
C ILE A 147 10.52 -12.63 19.72
N ARG A 148 10.39 -13.96 19.82
CA ARG A 148 11.49 -14.85 20.25
C ARG A 148 12.66 -14.82 19.28
N ALA A 149 12.43 -14.69 17.98
CA ALA A 149 13.52 -14.60 17.01
C ALA A 149 14.36 -13.34 17.22
N TRP A 150 13.74 -12.22 17.61
CA TRP A 150 14.45 -10.97 17.92
C TRP A 150 15.33 -11.04 19.17
N GLU A 151 15.14 -12.03 20.04
CA GLU A 151 16.04 -12.30 21.16
C GLU A 151 17.40 -12.84 20.70
N ARG A 152 17.49 -13.34 19.46
CA ARG A 152 18.71 -13.95 18.88
C ARG A 152 19.08 -13.29 17.55
N PRO A 153 19.46 -12.00 17.55
CA PRO A 153 19.85 -11.30 16.33
C PRO A 153 21.22 -11.80 15.84
N ILE A 154 21.35 -12.01 14.53
CA ILE A 154 22.57 -12.49 13.88
C ILE A 154 23.16 -11.37 13.03
N TYR A 155 24.41 -11.04 13.34
CA TYR A 155 25.18 -10.00 12.66
C TYR A 155 26.28 -10.62 11.81
N GLU A 156 26.49 -10.06 10.63
CA GLU A 156 27.60 -10.41 9.74
C GLU A 156 28.53 -9.19 9.66
N GLY A 157 29.83 -9.42 9.83
CA GLY A 157 30.86 -8.38 9.83
C GLY A 157 31.79 -8.50 8.63
N ASP A 158 33.00 -7.94 8.74
CA ASP A 158 33.99 -7.96 7.66
C ASP A 158 34.44 -9.37 7.26
N ARG A 159 34.32 -10.36 8.15
CA ARG A 159 34.67 -11.76 7.87
C ARG A 159 33.72 -12.38 6.85
N GLU A 160 32.43 -12.13 7.00
CA GLU A 160 31.38 -12.71 6.16
C GLU A 160 31.06 -11.82 4.94
N LEU A 161 31.07 -10.49 5.12
CA LEU A 161 30.64 -9.52 4.11
C LEU A 161 31.80 -8.89 3.33
N GLY A 162 33.03 -9.18 3.73
CA GLY A 162 34.22 -8.51 3.23
C GLY A 162 34.37 -7.08 3.75
N LYS A 163 35.48 -6.43 3.40
CA LYS A 163 35.76 -5.05 3.82
C LYS A 163 34.70 -4.07 3.30
N PRO A 164 34.41 -2.98 4.03
CA PRO A 164 33.47 -1.96 3.58
C PRO A 164 33.85 -1.43 2.19
N ARG A 165 32.95 -1.63 1.22
CA ARG A 165 33.10 -1.20 -0.16
C ARG A 165 31.72 -1.05 -0.78
N VAL A 166 31.44 0.11 -1.35
CA VAL A 166 30.23 0.34 -2.14
C VAL A 166 30.49 -0.12 -3.56
N SER A 167 30.11 -1.37 -3.87
CA SER A 167 30.20 -1.94 -5.22
C SER A 167 29.01 -2.85 -5.50
N VAL A 168 28.86 -3.28 -6.75
CA VAL A 168 27.83 -4.23 -7.17
C VAL A 168 28.50 -5.47 -7.74
N SER A 169 27.98 -6.65 -7.38
CA SER A 169 28.43 -7.92 -7.98
C SER A 169 27.74 -8.16 -9.32
N THR A 170 28.46 -8.78 -10.25
CA THR A 170 27.92 -9.18 -11.56
C THR A 170 26.67 -10.07 -11.42
N ASP A 171 26.67 -10.99 -10.46
CA ASP A 171 25.53 -11.87 -10.19
C ASP A 171 24.28 -11.09 -9.76
N TYR A 172 24.44 -10.01 -8.99
CA TYR A 172 23.32 -9.14 -8.63
C TYR A 172 22.77 -8.39 -9.84
N GLU A 173 23.63 -7.94 -10.75
CA GLU A 173 23.19 -7.24 -11.97
C GLU A 173 22.40 -8.19 -12.88
N ILE A 174 22.88 -9.43 -13.04
CA ILE A 174 22.16 -10.48 -13.77
C ILE A 174 20.85 -10.83 -13.07
N TRP A 175 20.87 -10.98 -11.74
CA TRP A 175 19.67 -11.28 -10.96
C TRP A 175 18.62 -10.16 -11.06
N ARG A 176 19.06 -8.90 -11.04
CA ARG A 176 18.19 -7.72 -11.15
C ARG A 176 17.62 -7.57 -12.56
N SER A 177 18.44 -7.74 -13.60
CA SER A 177 18.00 -7.60 -14.99
C SER A 177 16.95 -8.65 -15.37
N LYS A 178 17.10 -9.89 -14.87
CA LYS A 178 16.12 -10.97 -15.05
C LYS A 178 14.73 -10.67 -14.48
N ARG A 179 14.60 -9.75 -13.52
CA ARG A 179 13.30 -9.38 -12.92
C ARG A 179 12.60 -8.20 -13.62
N GLY A 180 13.25 -7.54 -14.57
CA GLY A 180 12.73 -6.31 -15.20
C GLY A 180 12.57 -5.15 -14.21
N VAL A 181 12.21 -3.97 -14.73
CA VAL A 181 11.90 -2.77 -13.91
C VAL A 181 10.48 -2.84 -13.30
N SER A 182 9.72 -3.90 -13.56
CA SER A 182 8.32 -4.02 -13.16
C SER A 182 8.04 -5.34 -12.42
N GLN A 183 8.13 -5.29 -11.10
CA GLN A 183 7.19 -5.85 -10.11
C GLN A 183 7.93 -6.25 -8.82
N PRO A 184 7.62 -5.60 -7.67
CA PRO A 184 7.86 -6.23 -6.37
C PRO A 184 7.02 -7.52 -6.33
N SER A 185 7.57 -8.66 -5.90
CA SER A 185 6.82 -9.91 -5.76
C SER A 185 5.49 -9.67 -5.02
N THR A 186 4.40 -9.76 -5.77
CA THR A 186 3.11 -9.09 -5.56
C THR A 186 2.07 -10.00 -4.90
N SER A 187 2.46 -10.93 -4.04
CA SER A 187 1.48 -11.73 -3.29
C SER A 187 1.05 -11.02 -2.01
N CYS A 188 1.99 -10.75 -1.09
CA CYS A 188 1.62 -10.18 0.19
C CYS A 188 1.39 -8.67 0.16
N THR A 189 2.19 -7.89 -0.56
CA THR A 189 2.00 -6.43 -0.65
C THR A 189 0.64 -6.08 -1.27
N THR A 190 0.19 -6.87 -2.26
CA THR A 190 -1.14 -6.72 -2.85
C THR A 190 -2.25 -7.10 -1.87
N ALA A 191 -2.08 -8.18 -1.11
CA ALA A 191 -3.02 -8.57 -0.07
C ALA A 191 -3.09 -7.52 1.06
N ILE A 192 -1.95 -6.92 1.42
CA ILE A 192 -1.87 -5.88 2.45
C ILE A 192 -2.59 -4.62 1.98
N THR A 193 -2.26 -4.14 0.79
CA THR A 193 -2.88 -2.95 0.20
C THR A 193 -4.38 -3.17 -0.02
N ARG A 194 -4.80 -4.37 -0.43
CA ARG A 194 -6.22 -4.72 -0.58
C ARG A 194 -6.95 -4.71 0.76
N ARG A 195 -6.41 -5.34 1.82
CA ARG A 195 -7.04 -5.35 3.15
C ARG A 195 -7.12 -3.94 3.74
N LEU A 196 -6.08 -3.12 3.54
CA LEU A 196 -6.06 -1.73 3.99
C LEU A 196 -7.13 -0.89 3.28
N MET A 197 -7.27 -1.04 1.97
CA MET A 197 -8.31 -0.35 1.21
C MET A 197 -9.72 -0.82 1.63
N GLN A 198 -9.90 -2.13 1.87
CA GLN A 198 -11.16 -2.66 2.35
C GLN A 198 -11.54 -2.10 3.74
N GLU A 199 -10.61 -2.06 4.68
CA GLU A 199 -10.84 -1.49 6.02
C GLU A 199 -11.22 0.00 5.95
N GLN A 200 -10.61 0.77 5.04
CA GLN A 200 -10.98 2.17 4.83
C GLN A 200 -12.40 2.30 4.26
N VAL A 201 -12.77 1.46 3.30
CA VAL A 201 -14.13 1.41 2.74
C VAL A 201 -15.16 1.02 3.82
N ASP A 202 -14.84 0.02 4.65
CA ASP A 202 -15.73 -0.44 5.72
C ASP A 202 -15.91 0.63 6.81
N ALA A 203 -14.83 1.31 7.19
CA ALA A 203 -14.87 2.41 8.15
C ALA A 203 -15.71 3.59 7.65
N LEU A 204 -15.54 3.98 6.38
CA LEU A 204 -16.35 5.03 5.75
C LEU A 204 -17.81 4.61 5.62
N THR A 205 -18.09 3.34 5.31
CA THR A 205 -19.44 2.80 5.22
C THR A 205 -20.15 2.87 6.57
N LYS A 206 -19.52 2.40 7.65
CA LYS A 206 -20.05 2.53 9.01
C LYS A 206 -20.30 3.98 9.41
N LYS A 207 -19.39 4.88 9.05
CA LYS A 207 -19.56 6.32 9.34
C LYS A 207 -20.80 6.88 8.64
N LEU A 208 -21.06 6.49 7.39
CA LEU A 208 -22.28 6.87 6.66
C LEU A 208 -23.55 6.28 7.30
N GLU A 209 -23.52 5.04 7.76
CA GLU A 209 -24.65 4.42 8.46
C GLU A 209 -25.01 5.18 9.75
N ILE A 210 -23.99 5.53 10.55
CA ILE A 210 -24.16 6.30 11.79
C ILE A 210 -24.73 7.70 11.47
N MET A 211 -24.16 8.41 10.50
CA MET A 211 -24.67 9.72 10.10
C MET A 211 -26.11 9.63 9.55
N GLY A 212 -26.41 8.59 8.76
CA GLY A 212 -27.76 8.35 8.26
C GLY A 212 -28.77 8.07 9.38
N ALA A 213 -28.36 7.36 10.43
CA ALA A 213 -29.19 7.15 11.62
C ALA A 213 -29.44 8.46 12.39
N GLN A 214 -28.40 9.28 12.59
CA GLN A 214 -28.53 10.59 13.24
C GLN A 214 -29.44 11.54 12.45
N MET A 215 -29.36 11.51 11.12
CA MET A 215 -30.21 12.33 10.24
C MET A 215 -31.70 11.99 10.40
N ARG A 216 -32.04 10.69 10.46
CA ARG A 216 -33.44 10.26 10.70
C ARG A 216 -33.99 10.78 12.02
N VAL A 217 -33.18 10.75 13.08
CA VAL A 217 -33.58 11.28 14.41
C VAL A 217 -33.83 12.79 14.35
N LEU A 218 -32.99 13.53 13.64
CA LEU A 218 -33.18 14.98 13.47
C LEU A 218 -34.43 15.30 12.64
N GLU A 219 -34.71 14.52 11.60
CA GLU A 219 -35.90 14.67 10.76
C GLU A 219 -37.19 14.39 11.54
N GLU A 220 -37.21 13.32 12.34
CA GLU A 220 -38.34 12.98 13.23
C GLU A 220 -38.59 14.08 14.27
N LYS A 221 -37.54 14.58 14.94
CA LYS A 221 -37.66 15.69 15.89
C LYS A 221 -38.16 16.98 15.23
N ASN A 222 -37.75 17.23 13.99
CA ASN A 222 -38.19 18.38 13.22
C ASN A 222 -39.68 18.28 12.85
N GLU A 223 -40.16 17.10 12.44
CA GLU A 223 -41.58 16.84 12.20
C GLU A 223 -42.42 16.98 13.48
N GLU A 224 -41.97 16.39 14.59
CA GLU A 224 -42.64 16.49 15.89
C GLU A 224 -42.77 17.95 16.34
N SER A 225 -41.68 18.71 16.29
CA SER A 225 -41.65 20.12 16.68
C SER A 225 -42.59 20.96 15.79
N SER A 226 -42.63 20.66 14.49
CA SER A 226 -43.56 21.31 13.55
C SER A 226 -45.03 21.03 13.92
N LEU A 227 -45.37 19.79 14.27
CA LEU A 227 -46.74 19.41 14.68
C LEU A 227 -47.16 20.12 15.98
N VAL A 228 -46.26 20.25 16.94
CA VAL A 228 -46.51 20.96 18.20
C VAL A 228 -46.75 22.46 17.96
N ILE A 229 -45.92 23.11 17.15
CA ILE A 229 -46.09 24.52 16.77
C ILE A 229 -47.46 24.73 16.11
N ASP A 230 -47.82 23.89 15.14
CA ASP A 230 -49.12 23.90 14.47
C ASP A 230 -50.29 23.75 15.46
N GLY A 231 -50.16 22.86 16.44
CA GLY A 231 -51.14 22.66 17.51
C GLY A 231 -51.32 23.90 18.38
N LEU A 232 -50.22 24.49 18.84
CA LEU A 232 -50.22 25.71 19.66
C LEU A 232 -50.80 26.90 18.89
N GLN A 233 -50.46 27.07 17.61
CA GLN A 233 -51.03 28.12 16.77
C GLN A 233 -52.55 28.01 16.62
N ARG A 234 -53.08 26.78 16.46
CA ARG A 234 -54.53 26.55 16.45
C ARG A 234 -55.17 26.90 17.79
N GLN A 235 -54.50 26.64 18.91
CA GLN A 235 -54.99 27.03 20.24
C GLN A 235 -54.99 28.54 20.45
N CYS A 236 -53.92 29.24 20.03
CA CYS A 236 -53.84 30.70 20.07
C CYS A 236 -55.02 31.33 19.32
N LYS A 237 -55.26 30.89 18.07
CA LYS A 237 -56.41 31.35 17.28
C LYS A 237 -57.73 31.18 18.01
N LYS A 238 -57.97 30.03 18.66
CA LYS A 238 -59.21 29.82 19.44
C LYS A 238 -59.34 30.79 20.61
N LYS A 239 -58.25 31.08 21.32
CA LYS A 239 -58.24 32.05 22.42
C LYS A 239 -58.48 33.47 21.91
N ASP A 240 -57.93 33.85 20.76
CA ASP A 240 -58.18 35.15 20.14
C ASP A 240 -59.68 35.37 19.86
N HIS A 241 -60.35 34.37 19.28
CA HIS A 241 -61.80 34.44 19.02
C HIS A 241 -62.62 34.57 20.33
N GLU A 242 -62.22 33.88 21.41
CA GLU A 242 -62.90 33.99 22.71
C GLU A 242 -62.62 35.32 23.41
N ILE A 243 -61.41 35.87 23.29
CA ILE A 243 -61.07 37.21 23.79
C ILE A 243 -61.94 38.24 23.07
N GLU A 244 -62.06 38.15 21.74
CA GLU A 244 -62.89 39.07 20.95
C GLU A 244 -64.36 38.99 21.37
N ARG A 245 -64.90 37.78 21.51
CA ARG A 245 -66.28 37.56 21.99
C ARG A 245 -66.53 38.17 23.37
N LEU A 246 -65.59 38.01 24.30
CA LEU A 246 -65.70 38.57 25.65
C LEU A 246 -65.54 40.11 25.66
N LYS A 247 -64.74 40.67 24.74
CA LYS A 247 -64.61 42.12 24.56
C LYS A 247 -65.92 42.74 24.06
N ASP A 248 -66.57 42.10 23.08
CA ASP A 248 -67.90 42.50 22.61
C ASP A 248 -68.95 42.43 23.73
N GLU A 249 -68.92 41.37 24.55
CA GLU A 249 -69.81 41.19 25.71
C GLU A 249 -69.58 42.31 26.76
N CYS A 250 -68.33 42.65 27.04
CA CYS A 250 -67.97 43.78 27.90
C CYS A 250 -68.46 45.12 27.35
N ALA A 251 -68.32 45.36 26.05
CA ALA A 251 -68.76 46.60 25.41
C ALA A 251 -70.27 46.79 25.53
N ASN A 252 -71.04 45.73 25.27
CA ASN A 252 -72.51 45.73 25.39
C ASN A 252 -72.97 45.99 26.83
N LEU A 253 -72.41 45.27 27.82
CA LEU A 253 -72.76 45.46 29.23
C LEU A 253 -72.40 46.85 29.75
N ASN A 254 -71.30 47.43 29.26
CA ASN A 254 -70.89 48.79 29.61
C ASN A 254 -71.83 49.84 28.99
N GLU A 255 -72.29 49.63 27.75
CA GLU A 255 -73.34 50.46 27.13
C GLU A 255 -74.69 50.36 27.87
N GLU A 256 -75.08 49.16 28.30
CA GLU A 256 -76.30 48.96 29.10
C GLU A 256 -76.21 49.64 30.47
N ALA A 257 -75.07 49.51 31.16
CA ALA A 257 -74.83 50.18 32.44
C ALA A 257 -74.82 51.71 32.32
N THR A 258 -74.26 52.25 31.23
CA THR A 258 -74.26 53.70 30.96
C THR A 258 -75.63 54.23 30.57
N ARG A 259 -76.46 53.45 29.86
CA ARG A 259 -77.88 53.80 29.61
C ARG A 259 -78.75 53.76 30.87
N ALA A 260 -78.46 52.83 31.80
CA ALA A 260 -79.21 52.69 33.06
C ALA A 260 -78.83 53.73 34.14
N SER A 261 -77.64 54.34 34.07
CA SER A 261 -77.12 55.25 35.11
C SER A 261 -77.26 56.74 34.74
N LYS A 262 -78.30 57.42 35.25
CA LYS A 262 -78.46 58.88 35.25
C LYS A 262 -78.11 59.53 36.61
N LEU A 263 -76.94 59.24 37.21
CA LEU A 263 -76.32 59.98 38.35
C LEU A 263 -74.87 59.50 38.57
N PRO A 264 -73.99 60.28 39.24
CA PRO A 264 -72.55 60.03 39.22
C PRO A 264 -72.07 59.03 40.29
N LYS A 265 -71.11 58.20 39.87
CA LYS A 265 -70.38 57.12 40.59
C LYS A 265 -71.17 55.84 40.83
N VAL A 266 -71.33 55.05 39.76
CA VAL A 266 -71.64 53.61 39.86
C VAL A 266 -70.32 52.85 39.71
N GLU A 267 -69.96 52.11 40.74
CA GLU A 267 -68.88 51.12 40.72
C GLU A 267 -69.17 50.10 39.60
N PRO A 268 -68.18 49.68 38.77
CA PRO A 268 -68.45 48.74 37.69
C PRO A 268 -69.13 47.49 38.24
N SER A 269 -70.24 47.09 37.58
CA SER A 269 -70.98 45.85 37.87
C SER A 269 -69.99 44.71 38.11
N SER A 270 -70.20 43.90 39.15
CA SER A 270 -69.30 42.79 39.48
C SER A 270 -69.04 41.88 38.27
N GLN A 271 -70.06 41.69 37.43
CA GLN A 271 -69.96 40.95 36.17
C GLN A 271 -68.94 41.55 35.19
N LEU A 272 -68.88 42.87 35.06
CA LEU A 272 -67.93 43.56 34.18
C LEU A 272 -66.49 43.38 34.67
N ARG A 273 -66.29 43.40 36.00
CA ARG A 273 -64.99 43.11 36.63
C ARG A 273 -64.57 41.66 36.40
N ASP A 274 -65.50 40.71 36.49
CA ASP A 274 -65.22 39.29 36.28
C ASP A 274 -64.85 38.97 34.82
N ILE A 275 -65.56 39.56 33.84
CA ILE A 275 -65.25 39.40 32.42
C ILE A 275 -63.89 40.03 32.09
N ASN A 276 -63.62 41.25 32.55
CA ASN A 276 -62.31 41.89 32.36
C ASN A 276 -61.16 41.09 32.99
N ALA A 277 -61.37 40.52 34.18
CA ALA A 277 -60.39 39.63 34.80
C ALA A 277 -60.19 38.33 33.99
N LYS A 278 -61.23 37.82 33.32
CA LYS A 278 -61.14 36.65 32.43
C LYS A 278 -60.38 36.98 31.14
N ILE A 279 -60.63 38.14 30.52
CA ILE A 279 -59.89 38.63 29.35
C ILE A 279 -58.41 38.76 29.68
N ALA A 280 -58.06 39.44 30.78
CA ALA A 280 -56.67 39.63 31.18
C ALA A 280 -55.93 38.29 31.41
N ARG A 281 -56.61 37.27 31.98
CA ARG A 281 -56.06 35.93 32.12
C ARG A 281 -55.82 35.23 30.79
N LEU A 282 -56.77 35.34 29.85
CA LEU A 282 -56.66 34.74 28.51
C LEU A 282 -55.57 35.42 27.68
N GLU A 283 -55.46 36.75 27.75
CA GLU A 283 -54.42 37.53 27.09
C GLU A 283 -53.02 37.19 27.62
N ALA A 284 -52.87 37.03 28.94
CA ALA A 284 -51.61 36.61 29.55
C ALA A 284 -51.21 35.18 29.12
N GLU A 285 -52.17 34.25 29.05
CA GLU A 285 -51.91 32.88 28.59
C GLU A 285 -51.59 32.84 27.09
N HIS A 286 -52.29 33.64 26.27
CA HIS A 286 -51.99 33.79 24.85
C HIS A 286 -50.58 34.33 24.61
N ALA A 287 -50.17 35.37 25.36
CA ALA A 287 -48.82 35.93 25.27
C ALA A 287 -47.75 34.90 25.63
N ARG A 288 -47.97 34.05 26.64
CA ARG A 288 -47.06 32.95 26.98
C ARG A 288 -46.95 31.91 25.86
N GLN A 289 -48.09 31.50 25.28
CA GLN A 289 -48.10 30.54 24.18
C GLN A 289 -47.44 31.11 22.91
N ALA A 290 -47.65 32.40 22.61
CA ALA A 290 -47.01 33.07 21.49
C ALA A 290 -45.48 33.14 21.65
N GLN A 291 -45.00 33.40 22.87
CA GLN A 291 -43.56 33.37 23.15
C GLN A 291 -42.99 31.95 22.99
N LEU A 292 -43.67 30.93 23.53
CA LEU A 292 -43.26 29.53 23.36
C LEU A 292 -43.19 29.11 21.89
N ILE A 293 -44.18 29.49 21.08
CA ILE A 293 -44.17 29.23 19.63
C ILE A 293 -42.94 29.87 18.98
N LYS A 294 -42.61 31.11 19.36
CA LYS A 294 -41.44 31.82 18.81
C LYS A 294 -40.14 31.10 19.16
N ASP A 295 -39.96 30.72 20.43
CA ASP A 295 -38.76 30.01 20.88
C ASP A 295 -38.63 28.65 20.17
N MET A 296 -39.73 27.89 20.03
CA MET A 296 -39.74 26.63 19.29
C MET A 296 -39.45 26.78 17.79
N GLN A 297 -39.90 27.88 17.17
CA GLN A 297 -39.59 28.18 15.77
C GLN A 297 -38.11 28.46 15.55
N GLU A 298 -37.46 29.13 16.51
CA GLU A 298 -36.03 29.41 16.48
C GLU A 298 -35.21 28.10 16.61
N ASP A 299 -35.57 27.24 17.56
CA ASP A 299 -34.99 25.90 17.72
C ASP A 299 -35.18 25.01 16.48
N LEU A 300 -36.32 25.13 15.81
CA LEU A 300 -36.62 24.37 14.58
C LEU A 300 -35.75 24.84 13.41
N LEU A 301 -35.47 26.14 13.31
CA LEU A 301 -34.55 26.68 12.29
C LEU A 301 -33.12 26.19 12.51
N LEU A 302 -32.65 26.17 13.76
CA LEU A 302 -31.35 25.60 14.13
C LEU A 302 -31.25 24.12 13.77
N THR A 303 -32.23 23.32 14.20
CA THR A 303 -32.29 21.88 13.92
C THR A 303 -32.29 21.59 12.42
N ARG A 304 -33.01 22.41 11.63
CA ARG A 304 -33.06 22.29 10.17
C ARG A 304 -31.73 22.66 9.50
N SER A 305 -31.04 23.66 10.02
CA SER A 305 -29.70 24.05 9.55
C SER A 305 -28.68 22.94 9.80
N ASP A 306 -28.66 22.37 11.01
CA ASP A 306 -27.78 21.26 11.36
C ASP A 306 -28.06 20.05 10.46
N ALA A 307 -29.32 19.66 10.29
CA ALA A 307 -29.70 18.55 9.42
C ALA A 307 -29.28 18.76 7.95
N GLN A 308 -29.29 20.01 7.48
CA GLN A 308 -28.81 20.34 6.14
C GLN A 308 -27.29 20.18 6.01
N GLN A 309 -26.51 20.66 6.98
CA GLN A 309 -25.05 20.47 6.99
C GLN A 309 -24.68 18.98 6.98
N TRP A 310 -25.38 18.17 7.80
CA TRP A 310 -25.17 16.71 7.82
C TRP A 310 -25.52 16.06 6.48
N ARG A 311 -26.57 16.53 5.78
CA ARG A 311 -26.92 16.05 4.43
C ARG A 311 -25.82 16.35 3.42
N GLU A 312 -25.28 17.56 3.42
CA GLU A 312 -24.21 17.96 2.50
C GLU A 312 -22.94 17.12 2.71
N VAL A 313 -22.53 16.92 3.97
CA VAL A 313 -21.37 16.08 4.32
C VAL A 313 -21.59 14.62 3.91
N ALA A 314 -22.79 14.07 4.14
CA ALA A 314 -23.14 12.71 3.75
C ALA A 314 -23.15 12.52 2.22
N GLN A 315 -23.66 13.50 1.46
CA GLN A 315 -23.64 13.48 0.00
C GLN A 315 -22.21 13.50 -0.56
N GLN A 316 -21.34 14.37 -0.03
CA GLN A 316 -19.93 14.42 -0.43
C GLN A 316 -19.21 13.09 -0.16
N GLN A 317 -19.39 12.51 1.03
CA GLN A 317 -18.78 11.21 1.37
C GLN A 317 -19.33 10.07 0.51
N THR A 318 -20.63 10.08 0.21
CA THR A 318 -21.26 9.07 -0.67
C THR A 318 -20.73 9.16 -2.10
N ALA A 319 -20.59 10.37 -2.65
CA ALA A 319 -20.01 10.59 -3.98
C ALA A 319 -18.57 10.08 -4.03
N SER A 320 -17.75 10.42 -3.03
CA SER A 320 -16.36 9.97 -2.94
C SER A 320 -16.23 8.44 -2.89
N LEU A 321 -17.09 7.75 -2.13
CA LEU A 321 -17.14 6.28 -2.12
C LEU A 321 -17.56 5.70 -3.47
N SER A 322 -18.52 6.32 -4.15
CA SER A 322 -18.98 5.84 -5.47
C SER A 322 -17.87 5.92 -6.52
N ASP A 323 -17.11 7.02 -6.52
CA ASP A 323 -15.94 7.21 -7.39
C ASP A 323 -14.83 6.21 -7.08
N PHE A 324 -14.55 5.98 -5.78
CA PHE A 324 -13.58 4.98 -5.37
C PHE A 324 -13.97 3.57 -5.85
N ARG A 325 -15.22 3.15 -5.63
CA ARG A 325 -15.74 1.85 -6.09
C ARG A 325 -15.75 1.73 -7.62
N LYS A 326 -15.91 2.83 -8.34
CA LYS A 326 -15.77 2.85 -9.80
C LYS A 326 -14.32 2.57 -10.22
N LYS A 327 -13.36 3.30 -9.65
CA LYS A 327 -11.92 3.10 -9.92
C LYS A 327 -11.46 1.69 -9.55
N GLU A 328 -11.96 1.14 -8.45
CA GLU A 328 -11.65 -0.23 -8.04
C GLU A 328 -12.14 -1.25 -9.08
N ARG A 329 -13.37 -1.12 -9.57
CA ARG A 329 -13.90 -1.98 -10.63
C ARG A 329 -13.10 -1.89 -11.93
N GLU A 330 -12.73 -0.67 -12.33
CA GLU A 330 -11.89 -0.43 -13.51
C GLU A 330 -10.50 -1.08 -13.33
N GLY A 331 -9.90 -0.95 -12.14
CA GLY A 331 -8.63 -1.59 -11.79
C GLY A 331 -8.71 -3.11 -11.82
N LEU A 332 -9.76 -3.71 -11.26
CA LEU A 332 -9.99 -5.16 -11.32
C LEU A 332 -10.17 -5.66 -12.76
N ALA A 333 -10.91 -4.91 -13.59
CA ALA A 333 -11.07 -5.25 -15.00
C ALA A 333 -9.75 -5.18 -15.77
N LEU A 334 -8.89 -4.18 -15.49
CA LEU A 334 -7.57 -4.08 -16.09
C LEU A 334 -6.66 -5.23 -15.64
N MET A 335 -6.66 -5.58 -14.35
CA MET A 335 -5.90 -6.72 -13.83
C MET A 335 -6.32 -8.03 -14.47
N ALA A 336 -7.62 -8.26 -14.68
CA ALA A 336 -8.11 -9.45 -15.38
C ALA A 336 -7.61 -9.51 -16.84
N LYS A 337 -7.60 -8.38 -17.56
CA LYS A 337 -7.04 -8.32 -18.92
C LYS A 337 -5.55 -8.63 -18.94
N LEU A 338 -4.79 -8.02 -18.03
CA LEU A 338 -3.36 -8.27 -17.92
C LEU A 338 -3.04 -9.72 -17.56
N GLN A 339 -3.89 -10.37 -16.76
CA GLN A 339 -3.74 -11.79 -16.45
C GLN A 339 -3.92 -12.66 -17.70
N VAL A 340 -4.92 -12.39 -18.53
CA VAL A 340 -5.13 -13.11 -19.80
C VAL A 340 -3.93 -12.94 -20.74
N GLU A 341 -3.42 -11.71 -20.89
CA GLU A 341 -2.23 -11.45 -21.71
C GLU A 341 -0.98 -12.15 -21.15
N LYS A 342 -0.85 -12.19 -19.82
CA LYS A 342 0.24 -12.92 -19.15
C LYS A 342 0.17 -14.41 -19.45
N ASP A 343 -1.00 -15.02 -19.30
CA ASP A 343 -1.18 -16.46 -19.53
C ASP A 343 -0.89 -16.80 -21.00
N ARG A 344 -1.34 -15.96 -21.94
CA ARG A 344 -1.01 -16.09 -23.37
C ARG A 344 0.50 -16.03 -23.64
N ALA A 345 1.20 -15.09 -23.02
CA ALA A 345 2.66 -14.98 -23.16
C ALA A 345 3.41 -16.17 -22.53
N GLU A 346 2.89 -16.72 -21.43
CA GLU A 346 3.43 -17.95 -20.81
C GLU A 346 3.25 -19.16 -21.75
N ASP A 347 2.11 -19.28 -22.44
CA ASP A 347 1.87 -20.32 -23.44
C ASP A 347 2.82 -20.20 -24.64
N GLU A 348 2.99 -19.00 -25.20
CA GLU A 348 3.95 -18.74 -26.30
C GLU A 348 5.38 -19.08 -25.90
N LEU A 349 5.78 -18.76 -24.66
CA LEU A 349 7.10 -19.12 -24.12
C LEU A 349 7.28 -20.64 -24.02
N ASN A 350 6.25 -21.37 -23.59
CA ASN A 350 6.29 -22.82 -23.49
C ASN A 350 6.42 -23.49 -24.87
N GLU A 351 5.71 -22.98 -25.89
CA GLU A 351 5.83 -23.45 -27.27
C GLU A 351 7.24 -23.23 -27.84
N LEU A 352 7.80 -22.03 -27.65
CA LEU A 352 9.17 -21.72 -28.07
C LEU A 352 10.18 -22.62 -27.36
N GLN A 353 10.01 -22.86 -26.06
CA GLN A 353 10.89 -23.75 -25.30
C GLN A 353 10.82 -25.19 -25.82
N ALA A 354 9.64 -25.68 -26.20
CA ALA A 354 9.47 -26.99 -26.82
C ALA A 354 10.20 -27.08 -28.18
N MET A 355 10.09 -26.03 -29.02
CA MET A 355 10.84 -25.96 -30.28
C MET A 355 12.36 -25.96 -30.07
N ILE A 356 12.87 -25.18 -29.11
CA ILE A 356 14.29 -25.15 -28.79
C ILE A 356 14.77 -26.54 -28.37
N ASN A 357 14.03 -27.22 -27.50
CA ASN A 357 14.37 -28.57 -27.05
C ASN A 357 14.39 -29.58 -28.21
N TYR A 358 13.43 -29.47 -29.14
CA TYR A 358 13.41 -30.27 -30.36
C TYR A 358 14.67 -30.06 -31.21
N HIS A 359 15.07 -28.80 -31.44
CA HIS A 359 16.27 -28.49 -32.21
C HIS A 359 17.56 -28.93 -31.52
N ILE A 360 17.65 -28.79 -30.20
CA ILE A 360 18.77 -29.30 -29.40
C ILE A 360 18.89 -30.82 -29.57
N GLN A 361 17.78 -31.56 -29.51
CA GLN A 361 17.81 -33.01 -29.68
C GLN A 361 18.28 -33.38 -31.08
N LYS A 362 17.76 -32.71 -32.13
CA LYS A 362 18.20 -32.93 -33.51
C LYS A 362 19.68 -32.66 -33.70
N ALA A 363 20.23 -31.63 -33.05
CA ALA A 363 21.66 -31.32 -33.08
C ALA A 363 22.49 -32.41 -32.39
N LYS A 364 22.03 -32.95 -31.25
CA LYS A 364 22.68 -34.08 -30.57
C LYS A 364 22.70 -35.33 -31.44
N ASP A 365 21.58 -35.64 -32.11
CA ASP A 365 21.49 -36.80 -32.99
C ASP A 365 22.45 -36.66 -34.19
N ALA A 366 22.54 -35.46 -34.79
CA ALA A 366 23.49 -35.17 -35.86
C ALA A 366 24.95 -35.25 -35.38
N GLN A 367 25.26 -34.75 -34.18
CA GLN A 367 26.60 -34.87 -33.58
C GLN A 367 26.99 -36.33 -33.39
N LYS A 368 26.07 -37.16 -32.87
CA LYS A 368 26.32 -38.59 -32.70
C LYS A 368 26.64 -39.27 -34.03
N ILE A 369 25.89 -38.98 -35.10
CA ILE A 369 26.17 -39.52 -36.44
C ILE A 369 27.57 -39.11 -36.92
N SER A 370 27.95 -37.85 -36.70
CA SER A 370 29.29 -37.34 -37.04
C SER A 370 30.39 -38.05 -36.25
N ASP A 371 30.18 -38.28 -34.96
CA ASP A 371 31.13 -38.98 -34.08
C ASP A 371 31.29 -40.45 -34.50
N ASP A 372 30.17 -41.14 -34.79
CA ASP A 372 30.15 -42.52 -35.29
C ASP A 372 30.91 -42.62 -36.64
N MET A 373 30.67 -41.69 -37.57
CA MET A 373 31.41 -41.63 -38.85
C MET A 373 32.91 -41.38 -38.62
N SER A 374 33.26 -40.46 -37.72
CA SER A 374 34.66 -40.17 -37.39
C SER A 374 35.35 -41.40 -36.79
N GLN A 375 34.66 -42.16 -35.94
CA GLN A 375 35.18 -43.40 -35.37
C GLN A 375 35.41 -44.48 -36.43
N VAL A 376 34.51 -44.62 -37.41
CA VAL A 376 34.69 -45.54 -38.54
C VAL A 376 35.92 -45.15 -39.36
N VAL A 377 36.06 -43.86 -39.72
CA VAL A 377 37.23 -43.36 -40.46
C VAL A 377 38.51 -43.62 -39.68
N HIS A 378 38.56 -43.28 -38.39
CA HIS A 378 39.71 -43.53 -37.53
C HIS A 378 40.10 -45.02 -37.47
N THR A 379 39.10 -45.90 -37.38
CA THR A 379 39.31 -47.36 -37.35
C THR A 379 39.90 -47.86 -38.67
N GLN A 380 39.37 -47.39 -39.80
CA GLN A 380 39.89 -47.74 -41.13
C GLN A 380 41.31 -47.23 -41.34
N VAL A 381 41.60 -45.98 -40.97
CA VAL A 381 42.95 -45.39 -41.09
C VAL A 381 43.96 -46.15 -40.23
N LYS A 382 43.58 -46.56 -39.00
CA LYS A 382 44.42 -47.42 -38.15
C LYS A 382 44.67 -48.79 -38.76
N ALA A 383 43.65 -49.42 -39.36
CA ALA A 383 43.82 -50.71 -40.04
C ALA A 383 44.76 -50.58 -41.24
N MET A 384 44.61 -49.53 -42.05
CA MET A 384 45.53 -49.23 -43.16
C MET A 384 46.96 -48.99 -42.66
N ALA A 385 47.15 -48.24 -41.58
CA ALA A 385 48.47 -48.03 -40.98
C ALA A 385 49.13 -49.34 -40.56
N ARG A 386 48.37 -50.25 -39.94
CA ARG A 386 48.86 -51.58 -39.56
C ARG A 386 49.27 -52.40 -40.78
N HIS A 387 48.46 -52.43 -41.84
CA HIS A 387 48.81 -53.14 -43.06
C HIS A 387 50.06 -52.57 -43.75
N VAL A 388 50.25 -51.24 -43.71
CA VAL A 388 51.47 -50.59 -44.21
C VAL A 388 52.69 -50.99 -43.38
N GLU A 389 52.57 -51.12 -42.05
CA GLU A 389 53.63 -51.62 -41.17
C GLU A 389 53.95 -53.11 -41.42
N GLU A 390 52.92 -53.96 -41.48
CA GLU A 390 53.06 -55.39 -41.76
C GLU A 390 53.74 -55.64 -43.11
N ALA A 391 53.34 -54.89 -44.15
CA ALA A 391 53.95 -54.97 -45.47
C ALA A 391 55.41 -54.50 -45.47
N GLU A 392 55.75 -53.43 -44.73
CA GLU A 392 57.12 -52.97 -44.57
C GLU A 392 57.99 -54.02 -43.86
N ASP A 393 57.48 -54.64 -42.79
CA ASP A 393 58.19 -55.65 -42.00
C ASP A 393 58.35 -56.99 -42.72
N GLU A 394 57.36 -57.41 -43.50
CA GLU A 394 57.48 -58.58 -44.38
C GLU A 394 58.52 -58.34 -45.48
N TRP A 395 58.52 -57.15 -46.09
CA TRP A 395 59.49 -56.79 -47.11
C TRP A 395 60.91 -56.67 -46.57
N ARG A 396 61.10 -56.09 -45.38
CA ARG A 396 62.41 -56.04 -44.70
C ARG A 396 62.97 -57.43 -44.41
N ARG A 397 62.11 -58.43 -44.15
CA ARG A 397 62.51 -59.81 -43.83
C ARG A 397 62.85 -60.64 -45.07
N ASN A 398 62.13 -60.44 -46.17
CA ASN A 398 62.18 -61.34 -47.32
C ASN A 398 62.97 -60.79 -48.52
N MET A 399 63.24 -59.48 -48.58
CA MET A 399 63.91 -58.82 -49.70
C MET A 399 64.95 -57.82 -49.17
N ASN A 400 66.00 -57.49 -49.95
CA ASN A 400 66.95 -56.42 -49.63
C ASN A 400 66.67 -55.22 -50.55
N PRO A 401 65.75 -54.30 -50.19
CA PRO A 401 65.12 -53.41 -51.16
C PRO A 401 65.89 -52.10 -51.43
N PRO A 402 65.66 -51.44 -52.58
CA PRO A 402 66.20 -50.12 -52.89
C PRO A 402 65.66 -49.00 -51.97
N VAL A 403 66.51 -48.00 -51.68
CA VAL A 403 66.22 -46.85 -50.79
C VAL A 403 64.91 -46.10 -51.13
N GLY A 404 64.50 -46.10 -52.40
CA GLY A 404 63.26 -45.45 -52.85
C GLY A 404 61.97 -46.01 -52.22
N PHE A 405 61.95 -47.30 -51.89
CA PHE A 405 60.77 -47.93 -51.28
C PHE A 405 60.58 -47.52 -49.82
N TYR A 406 61.65 -47.31 -49.06
CA TYR A 406 61.56 -46.77 -47.70
C TYR A 406 60.98 -45.34 -47.67
N ARG A 407 61.22 -44.54 -48.72
CA ARG A 407 60.61 -43.21 -48.86
C ARG A 407 59.10 -43.31 -49.09
N LEU A 408 58.65 -44.32 -49.85
CA LEU A 408 57.22 -44.56 -50.09
C LEU A 408 56.49 -44.99 -48.80
N PHE A 409 57.04 -45.94 -48.03
CA PHE A 409 56.46 -46.34 -46.74
C PHE A 409 56.43 -45.16 -45.74
N SER A 410 57.49 -44.36 -45.69
CA SER A 410 57.54 -43.14 -44.87
C SER A 410 56.49 -42.11 -45.30
N PHE A 411 56.28 -41.93 -46.61
CA PHE A 411 55.23 -41.05 -47.13
C PHE A 411 53.84 -41.54 -46.76
N CYS A 412 53.53 -42.83 -46.96
CA CYS A 412 52.23 -43.42 -46.60
C CYS A 412 51.93 -43.28 -45.10
N LYS A 413 52.92 -43.50 -44.23
CA LYS A 413 52.77 -43.32 -42.77
C LYS A 413 52.49 -41.86 -42.40
N LYS A 414 53.20 -40.90 -42.99
CA LYS A 414 52.94 -39.46 -42.78
C LYS A 414 51.56 -39.03 -43.28
N LEU A 415 51.12 -39.57 -44.42
CA LEU A 415 49.80 -39.29 -44.97
C LEU A 415 48.70 -39.81 -44.03
N LEU A 416 48.81 -41.05 -43.55
CA LEU A 416 47.83 -41.61 -42.61
C LEU A 416 47.82 -40.88 -41.26
N GLN A 417 48.98 -40.38 -40.79
CA GLN A 417 49.08 -39.53 -39.61
C GLN A 417 48.45 -38.14 -39.77
N SER A 418 48.20 -37.69 -41.01
CA SER A 418 47.55 -36.39 -41.29
C SER A 418 46.03 -36.47 -41.43
N ILE A 419 45.47 -37.68 -41.52
CA ILE A 419 44.02 -37.93 -41.70
C ILE A 419 43.33 -38.13 -40.33
N VAL A 420 44.09 -38.53 -39.31
CA VAL A 420 43.70 -38.61 -37.90
C VAL A 420 44.06 -37.31 -37.21
#